data_AF-A0A1Y4QU31-F1
#
_entry.id   AF-A0A1Y4QU31-F1
#
_cell.length_a   1.000
_cell.length_b   1.000
_cell.length_c   1.000
_cell.angle_alpha   90.00
_cell.angle_beta   90.00
_cell.angle_gamma   90.00
#
_symmetry.space_group_name_H-M   'P 1'
#
loop_
_entity.id
_entity.type
_entity.pdbx_description
1 polymer ?
#
loop_
_entity_poly.entity_id
_entity_poly.type
_entity_poly.pdbx_seq_one_letter_code
_entity_poly.pdbx_strand_id
1 'polypeptide(L)'
;MKTKVHSFAFLMEIIIVILFFAASTTVCASFIVKAKNKQVQTTQLQNDMLKAQSIVETLQADYQSDIEEIFGLKKVNENYYQGGNVIVEFEDDFLSGKVIIKSDNQLISELPFVLKGK
;
A
#
# COMPACT_ATOMS: atom_id res chain seq x y z
N MET A 1 60.33 25.37 11.23
CA MET A 1 59.27 24.40 11.61
C MET A 1 57.90 25.10 11.73
N LYS A 2 57.42 25.77 10.67
CA LYS A 2 56.16 26.54 10.65
C LYS A 2 55.15 26.09 9.58
N THR A 3 55.57 25.24 8.64
CA THR A 3 54.75 24.78 7.49
C THR A 3 54.02 23.46 7.73
N LYS A 4 54.54 22.56 8.59
CA LYS A 4 53.91 21.25 8.88
C LYS A 4 52.56 21.35 9.61
N VAL A 5 52.40 22.33 10.49
CA VAL A 5 51.19 22.49 11.33
C VAL A 5 49.99 22.94 10.48
N HIS A 6 50.21 23.81 9.50
CA HIS A 6 49.17 24.30 8.59
C HIS A 6 48.64 23.21 7.66
N SER A 7 49.52 22.32 7.17
CA SER A 7 49.15 21.19 6.31
C SER A 7 48.38 20.10 7.08
N PHE A 8 48.68 19.90 8.36
CA PHE A 8 47.95 18.95 9.22
C PHE A 8 46.55 19.47 9.61
N ALA A 9 46.43 20.76 9.91
CA ALA A 9 45.13 21.39 10.19
C ALA A 9 44.20 21.31 8.97
N PHE A 10 44.72 21.59 7.77
CA PHE A 10 43.99 21.47 6.51
C PHE A 10 43.55 20.03 6.22
N LEU A 11 44.43 19.05 6.46
CA LEU A 11 44.09 17.63 6.30
C LEU A 11 42.96 17.20 7.26
N MET A 12 43.03 17.63 8.52
CA MET A 12 42.01 17.32 9.53
C MET A 12 40.65 17.92 9.15
N GLU A 13 40.63 19.16 8.66
CA GLU A 13 39.42 19.83 8.19
C GLU A 13 38.75 19.06 7.03
N ILE A 14 39.53 18.62 6.04
CA ILE A 14 39.00 17.80 4.93
C ILE A 14 38.44 16.46 5.44
N ILE A 15 39.12 15.79 6.36
CA ILE A 15 38.64 14.52 6.93
C ILE A 15 37.30 14.73 7.63
N ILE A 16 37.16 15.80 8.43
CA ILE A 16 35.91 16.13 9.11
C ILE A 16 34.79 16.37 8.07
N VAL A 17 35.04 17.16 7.03
CA VAL A 17 34.05 17.42 5.97
C VAL A 17 33.60 16.13 5.28
N ILE A 18 34.54 15.24 4.94
CA ILE A 18 34.23 13.95 4.30
C ILE A 18 33.38 13.08 5.23
N LEU A 19 33.72 13.02 6.53
CA LEU A 19 32.95 12.25 7.51
C LEU A 19 31.53 12.81 7.69
N PHE A 20 31.37 14.13 7.76
CA PHE A 20 30.05 14.77 7.83
C PHE A 20 29.22 14.53 6.57
N PHE A 21 29.85 14.61 5.39
CA PHE A 21 29.18 14.36 4.12
C PHE A 21 28.77 12.89 3.97
N ALA A 22 29.64 11.96 4.38
CA ALA A 22 29.33 10.53 4.40
C ALA A 22 28.17 10.23 5.35
N ALA A 23 28.22 10.72 6.59
CA ALA A 23 27.15 10.54 7.57
C ALA A 23 25.81 11.11 7.08
N SER A 24 25.83 12.33 6.51
CA SER A 24 24.63 12.97 5.96
C SER A 24 24.05 12.15 4.80
N THR A 25 24.90 11.65 3.89
CA THR A 25 24.47 10.84 2.76
C THR A 25 23.82 9.52 3.22
N THR A 26 24.38 8.86 4.22
CA THR A 26 23.80 7.62 4.79
C THR A 26 22.42 7.86 5.40
N VAL A 27 22.26 8.97 6.12
CA VAL A 27 20.97 9.35 6.72
C VAL A 27 19.93 9.65 5.62
N CYS A 28 20.29 10.47 4.62
CA CYS A 28 19.42 10.79 3.50
C CYS A 28 19.00 9.55 2.71
N ALA A 29 19.93 8.64 2.40
CA ALA A 29 19.63 7.39 1.72
C ALA A 29 18.65 6.54 2.53
N SER A 30 18.83 6.46 3.85
CA SER A 30 17.93 5.72 4.76
C SER A 30 16.51 6.30 4.75
N PHE A 31 16.37 7.62 4.74
CA PHE A 31 15.07 8.28 4.62
C PHE A 31 14.40 8.04 3.26
N ILE A 32 15.15 8.12 2.16
CA ILE A 32 14.63 7.86 0.81
C ILE A 32 14.12 6.41 0.71
N VAL A 33 14.87 5.43 1.22
CA VAL A 33 14.44 4.03 1.20
C VAL A 33 13.17 3.83 2.03
N LYS A 34 13.10 4.40 3.23
CA LYS A 34 11.88 4.33 4.06
C LYS A 34 10.68 4.99 3.38
N ALA A 35 10.88 6.15 2.76
CA ALA A 35 9.84 6.85 2.02
C ALA A 35 9.35 6.04 0.82
N LYS A 36 10.27 5.43 0.06
CA LYS A 36 9.91 4.55 -1.06
C LYS A 36 9.12 3.33 -0.62
N ASN A 37 9.52 2.67 0.46
CA ASN A 37 8.78 1.51 0.98
C ASN A 37 7.36 1.90 1.41
N LYS A 38 7.22 3.04 2.10
CA LYS A 38 5.90 3.57 2.48
C LYS A 38 5.06 3.97 1.27
N GLN A 39 5.69 4.52 0.23
CA GLN A 39 5.00 4.85 -1.02
C GLN A 39 4.48 3.60 -1.71
N VAL A 40 5.30 2.55 -1.87
CA VAL A 40 4.87 1.28 -2.47
C VAL A 40 3.69 0.69 -1.72
N GLN A 41 3.74 0.65 -0.39
CA GLN A 41 2.63 0.20 0.45
C GLN A 41 1.37 1.05 0.23
N THR A 42 1.52 2.37 0.14
CA THR A 42 0.39 3.29 -0.09
C THR A 42 -0.20 3.11 -1.48
N THR A 43 0.62 2.92 -2.51
CA THR A 43 0.16 2.66 -3.88
C THR A 43 -0.57 1.33 -3.98
N GLN A 44 -0.09 0.29 -3.32
CA GLN A 44 -0.79 -0.99 -3.23
C GLN A 44 -2.17 -0.81 -2.58
N LEU A 45 -2.23 -0.11 -1.45
CA LEU A 45 -3.51 0.16 -0.79
C LEU A 45 -4.47 1.00 -1.64
N GLN A 46 -3.95 1.99 -2.39
CA GLN A 46 -4.77 2.76 -3.33
C GLN A 46 -5.33 1.88 -4.46
N ASN A 47 -4.52 0.98 -5.01
CA ASN A 47 -4.98 0.03 -6.02
C ASN A 47 -6.03 -0.94 -5.45
N ASP A 48 -5.83 -1.43 -4.23
CA ASP A 48 -6.81 -2.27 -3.53
C ASP A 48 -8.13 -1.51 -3.29
N MET A 49 -8.04 -0.22 -2.95
CA MET A 49 -9.21 0.65 -2.79
C MET A 49 -9.95 0.88 -4.11
N LEU A 50 -9.23 1.18 -5.19
CA LEU A 50 -9.82 1.33 -6.52
C LEU A 50 -10.48 0.04 -6.98
N LYS A 51 -9.84 -1.10 -6.74
CA LYS A 51 -10.41 -2.42 -7.03
C LYS A 51 -11.68 -2.65 -6.23
N ALA A 52 -11.68 -2.33 -4.94
CA ALA A 52 -12.85 -2.48 -4.08
C ALA A 52 -14.02 -1.59 -4.53
N GLN A 53 -13.75 -0.33 -4.90
CA GLN A 53 -14.76 0.57 -5.46
C GLN A 53 -15.30 0.04 -6.79
N SER A 54 -14.42 -0.42 -7.68
CA SER A 54 -14.83 -1.02 -8.95
C SER A 54 -15.70 -2.26 -8.74
N ILE A 55 -15.41 -3.10 -7.75
CA ILE A 55 -16.26 -4.25 -7.39
C ILE A 55 -17.65 -3.76 -6.98
N VAL A 56 -17.72 -2.78 -6.06
CA VAL A 56 -19.00 -2.23 -5.60
C VAL A 56 -19.81 -1.66 -6.77
N GLU A 57 -19.18 -0.87 -7.64
CA GLU A 57 -19.83 -0.26 -8.80
C GLU A 57 -20.33 -1.31 -9.80
N THR A 58 -19.52 -2.33 -10.11
CA THR A 58 -19.91 -3.41 -11.01
C THR A 58 -21.04 -4.26 -10.42
N LEU A 59 -20.98 -4.62 -9.13
CA LEU A 59 -22.04 -5.35 -8.46
C LEU A 59 -23.37 -4.57 -8.47
N GLN A 60 -23.31 -3.26 -8.22
CA GLN A 60 -24.51 -2.41 -8.25
C GLN A 60 -25.07 -2.18 -9.66
N ALA A 61 -24.22 -2.24 -10.70
CA ALA A 61 -24.63 -2.05 -12.08
C ALA A 61 -25.18 -3.34 -12.71
N ASP A 62 -24.50 -4.47 -12.49
CA ASP A 62 -24.90 -5.78 -13.00
C ASP A 62 -24.38 -6.92 -12.11
N TYR A 63 -25.29 -7.50 -11.32
CA TYR A 63 -24.98 -8.62 -10.43
C TYR A 63 -24.74 -9.95 -11.17
N GLN A 64 -25.10 -10.09 -12.45
CA GLN A 64 -24.94 -11.37 -13.16
C GLN A 64 -23.51 -11.61 -13.67
N SER A 65 -22.64 -10.62 -13.51
CA SER A 65 -21.25 -10.68 -13.92
C SER A 65 -20.44 -11.61 -13.01
N ASP A 66 -19.63 -12.50 -13.60
CA ASP A 66 -18.82 -13.48 -12.86
C ASP A 66 -17.68 -12.77 -12.10
N ILE A 67 -17.95 -12.46 -10.83
CA ILE A 67 -17.13 -11.64 -9.95
C ILE A 67 -15.75 -12.29 -9.74
N GLU A 68 -15.67 -13.62 -9.83
CA GLU A 68 -14.43 -14.39 -9.69
C GLU A 68 -13.48 -14.12 -10.86
N GLU A 69 -13.99 -14.11 -12.09
CA GLU A 69 -13.19 -13.92 -13.30
C GLU A 69 -12.82 -12.45 -13.51
N ILE A 70 -13.78 -11.53 -13.32
CA ILE A 70 -13.58 -10.09 -13.57
C ILE A 70 -12.58 -9.49 -12.58
N PHE A 71 -12.67 -9.88 -11.31
CA PHE A 71 -11.85 -9.31 -10.24
C PHE A 71 -10.76 -10.26 -9.74
N GLY A 72 -10.63 -11.45 -10.31
CA GLY A 72 -9.65 -12.45 -9.87
C GLY A 72 -9.84 -12.84 -8.40
N LEU A 73 -11.09 -12.88 -7.94
CA LEU A 73 -11.44 -13.31 -6.59
C LEU A 73 -11.66 -14.82 -6.59
N LYS A 74 -11.33 -15.48 -5.48
CA LYS A 74 -11.63 -16.89 -5.29
C LYS A 74 -12.77 -17.03 -4.30
N LYS A 75 -13.76 -17.85 -4.64
CA LYS A 75 -14.80 -18.23 -3.68
C LYS A 75 -14.20 -19.05 -2.54
N VAL A 76 -14.40 -18.59 -1.30
CA VAL A 76 -14.01 -19.31 -0.08
C VAL A 76 -15.22 -20.06 0.50
N ASN A 77 -16.39 -19.41 0.50
CA ASN A 77 -17.67 -20.01 0.85
C ASN A 77 -18.81 -19.34 0.05
N GLU A 78 -20.07 -19.67 0.32
CA GLU A 78 -21.22 -19.17 -0.44
C GLU A 78 -21.34 -17.65 -0.47
N ASN A 79 -20.95 -16.96 0.61
CA ASN A 79 -21.13 -15.51 0.77
C ASN A 79 -19.80 -14.76 0.80
N TYR A 80 -18.66 -15.44 0.64
CA TYR A 80 -17.34 -14.89 0.89
C TYR A 80 -16.38 -15.18 -0.26
N TYR A 81 -15.87 -14.11 -0.84
CA TYR A 81 -14.90 -14.14 -1.92
C TYR A 81 -13.64 -13.38 -1.50
N GLN A 82 -12.47 -13.90 -1.84
CA GLN A 82 -11.19 -13.30 -1.45
C GLN A 82 -10.19 -13.29 -2.60
N GLY A 83 -9.51 -12.16 -2.79
CA GLY A 83 -8.39 -12.03 -3.72
C GLY A 83 -7.39 -11.00 -3.22
N GLY A 84 -6.21 -11.47 -2.81
CA GLY A 84 -5.20 -10.62 -2.18
C GLY A 84 -5.72 -10.01 -0.87
N ASN A 85 -5.67 -8.68 -0.78
CA ASN A 85 -6.11 -7.89 0.37
C ASN A 85 -7.60 -7.54 0.35
N VAL A 86 -8.31 -7.86 -0.74
CA VAL A 86 -9.71 -7.51 -0.95
C VAL A 86 -10.59 -8.73 -0.71
N ILE A 87 -11.67 -8.51 0.04
CA ILE A 87 -12.67 -9.49 0.43
C ILE A 87 -14.04 -8.94 0.04
N VAL A 88 -14.92 -9.78 -0.50
CA VAL A 88 -16.33 -9.46 -0.73
C VAL A 88 -17.15 -10.38 0.13
N GLU A 89 -18.00 -9.80 0.96
CA GLU A 89 -18.90 -10.50 1.88
C GLU A 89 -20.35 -10.10 1.55
N PHE A 90 -21.18 -11.08 1.24
CA PHE A 90 -22.62 -10.90 1.05
C PHE A 90 -23.37 -11.17 2.36
N GLU A 91 -24.42 -10.39 2.60
CA GLU A 91 -25.40 -10.67 3.66
C GLU A 91 -26.27 -11.87 3.26
N ASP A 92 -26.99 -12.45 4.23
CA ASP A 92 -27.84 -13.64 4.03
C ASP A 92 -28.93 -13.44 2.96
N ASP A 93 -29.32 -12.19 2.70
CA ASP A 93 -30.31 -11.84 1.68
C ASP A 93 -29.75 -11.85 0.25
N PHE A 94 -28.42 -11.93 0.09
CA PHE A 94 -27.67 -11.78 -1.18
C PHE A 94 -28.00 -10.51 -1.97
N LEU A 95 -28.73 -9.55 -1.37
CA LEU A 95 -29.10 -8.27 -1.96
C LEU A 95 -28.19 -7.16 -1.47
N SER A 96 -27.48 -7.39 -0.38
CA SER A 96 -26.55 -6.44 0.19
C SER A 96 -25.27 -7.14 0.66
N GLY A 97 -24.25 -6.35 0.91
CA GLY A 97 -22.97 -6.85 1.34
C GLY A 97 -21.96 -5.73 1.54
N LYS A 98 -20.71 -6.12 1.70
CA LYS A 98 -19.59 -5.19 1.87
C LYS A 98 -18.34 -5.72 1.20
N VAL A 99 -17.55 -4.80 0.66
CA VAL A 99 -16.19 -5.07 0.21
C VAL A 99 -15.23 -4.58 1.29
N ILE A 100 -14.40 -5.48 1.78
CA ILE A 100 -13.49 -5.28 2.90
C ILE A 100 -12.06 -5.28 2.38
N ILE A 101 -11.27 -4.31 2.82
CA ILE A 101 -9.83 -4.24 2.55
C ILE A 101 -9.08 -4.54 3.84
N LYS A 102 -8.27 -5.59 3.83
CA LYS A 102 -7.39 -5.97 4.95
C LYS A 102 -5.93 -5.86 4.54
N SER A 103 -5.12 -5.24 5.39
CA SER A 103 -3.66 -5.23 5.26
C SER A 103 -3.05 -5.68 6.58
N ASP A 104 -2.12 -6.63 6.55
CA ASP A 104 -1.49 -7.22 7.75
C ASP A 104 -2.51 -7.71 8.80
N ASN A 105 -3.60 -8.32 8.33
CA ASN A 105 -4.72 -8.81 9.15
C ASN A 105 -5.49 -7.72 9.92
N GLN A 106 -5.22 -6.45 9.64
CA GLN A 106 -5.97 -5.30 10.15
C GLN A 106 -7.00 -4.85 9.12
N LEU A 107 -8.19 -4.50 9.61
CA LEU A 107 -9.23 -3.88 8.81
C LEU A 107 -8.81 -2.46 8.44
N ILE A 108 -8.71 -2.16 7.15
CA ILE A 108 -8.37 -0.83 6.66
C ILE A 108 -9.62 -0.06 6.25
N SER A 109 -10.54 -0.71 5.54
CA SER A 109 -11.77 -0.08 5.05
C SER A 109 -12.85 -1.11 4.77
N GLU A 110 -14.10 -0.67 4.90
CA GLU A 110 -15.29 -1.41 4.48
C GLU A 110 -16.14 -0.52 3.59
N LEU A 111 -16.56 -1.06 2.44
CA LEU A 111 -17.39 -0.38 1.46
C LEU A 111 -18.70 -1.16 1.31
N PRO A 112 -19.79 -0.70 1.93
CA PRO A 112 -21.09 -1.36 1.81
C PRO A 112 -21.64 -1.19 0.39
N PHE A 113 -22.39 -2.18 -0.07
CA PHE A 113 -23.13 -2.12 -1.33
C PHE A 113 -24.52 -2.74 -1.17
N VAL A 114 -25.45 -2.26 -1.99
CA VAL A 114 -26.80 -2.80 -2.11
C VAL A 114 -27.06 -2.99 -3.60
N LEU A 115 -27.38 -4.21 -3.98
CA LEU A 115 -27.78 -4.53 -5.34
C LEU A 115 -29.14 -3.88 -5.59
N LYS A 116 -29.28 -3.14 -6.69
CA LYS A 116 -30.60 -2.64 -7.08
C LYS A 116 -31.48 -3.86 -7.35
N GLY A 117 -32.50 -4.03 -6.51
CA GLY A 117 -33.51 -5.06 -6.70
C GLY A 117 -34.06 -5.01 -8.13
N LYS A 118 -34.27 -6.19 -8.71
CA LYS A 118 -35.01 -6.33 -9.96
C LYS A 118 -36.36 -5.61 -9.89
#